data_AF-G8R2P6-F1
#
_entry.id   AF-G8R2P6-F1
#
_cell.length_a   1.000
_cell.length_b   1.000
_cell.length_c   1.000
_cell.angle_alpha   90.00
_cell.angle_beta   90.00
_cell.angle_gamma   90.00
#
_symmetry.space_group_name_H-M   'P 1'
#
loop_
_entity.id
_entity.type
_entity.pdbx_description
1 polymer ?
#
loop_
_entity_poly.entity_id
_entity_poly.type
_entity_poly.pdbx_seq_one_letter_code
_entity_poly.pdbx_strand_id
1 'polypeptide(L)'
;MKDNGYVKRTQKDYSLNFKLQVVQEIERGELSQHGAVRKYGIQARSTVLSWLRKYGNFDWENQTPIQMPKTPEQKLMELEQKVRLLEKQKKQLEHQIERADKKAIIFDMMIDIAEKEYNIPIRKTPYPNSQPIQRTLPRKPNGYL
;
A
#
# COMPACT_ATOMS: atom_id res chain seq x y z
N MET A 1 -3.79 33.09 -39.29
CA MET A 1 -2.66 32.72 -38.40
C MET A 1 -2.54 33.83 -37.37
N LYS A 2 -2.57 33.55 -36.06
CA LYS A 2 -2.40 34.60 -35.04
C LYS A 2 -0.90 34.80 -34.84
N ASP A 3 -0.41 35.99 -35.13
CA ASP A 3 0.99 36.36 -34.90
C ASP A 3 1.35 36.15 -33.43
N ASN A 4 2.17 35.14 -33.17
CA ASN A 4 2.69 34.86 -31.83
C ASN A 4 3.86 35.81 -31.55
N GLY A 5 3.54 37.11 -31.48
CA GLY A 5 4.49 38.17 -31.20
C GLY A 5 5.11 37.94 -29.83
N TYR A 6 6.38 37.53 -29.81
CA TYR A 6 7.14 37.40 -28.58
C TYR A 6 7.27 38.79 -27.94
N VAL A 7 6.48 39.04 -26.89
CA VAL A 7 6.59 40.27 -26.10
C VAL A 7 7.84 40.16 -25.23
N LYS A 8 8.82 41.04 -25.49
CA LYS A 8 10.04 41.11 -24.68
C LYS A 8 9.68 41.40 -23.22
N ARG A 9 10.24 40.59 -22.34
CA ARG A 9 10.12 40.73 -20.89
C ARG A 9 10.87 41.99 -20.43
N THR A 10 10.17 42.91 -19.79
CA THR A 10 10.79 44.06 -19.12
C THR A 10 10.93 43.79 -17.63
N GLN A 11 11.79 44.55 -16.95
CA GLN A 11 11.80 44.53 -15.48
C GLN A 11 10.57 45.29 -14.99
N LYS A 12 9.73 44.64 -14.19
CA LYS A 12 8.53 45.25 -13.62
C LYS A 12 8.52 44.99 -12.12
N ASP A 13 8.55 46.08 -11.35
CA ASP A 13 8.49 46.01 -9.90
C ASP A 13 7.03 46.05 -9.45
N TYR A 14 6.67 45.08 -8.64
CA TYR A 14 5.34 44.96 -8.06
C TYR A 14 5.42 45.32 -6.57
N SER A 15 4.56 46.23 -6.13
CA SER A 15 4.47 46.61 -4.72
C SER A 15 4.04 45.42 -3.86
N LEU A 16 4.41 45.42 -2.58
CA LEU A 16 4.07 44.32 -1.66
C LEU A 16 2.55 44.17 -1.53
N ASN A 17 1.82 45.27 -1.36
CA ASN A 17 0.36 45.26 -1.24
C ASN A 17 -0.32 44.58 -2.44
N PHE A 18 0.15 44.90 -3.65
CA PHE A 18 -0.35 44.27 -4.87
C PHE A 18 -0.09 42.76 -4.90
N LYS A 19 1.11 42.31 -4.48
CA LYS A 19 1.42 40.87 -4.40
C LYS A 19 0.47 40.14 -3.45
N LEU A 20 0.21 40.72 -2.27
CA LEU A 20 -0.68 40.14 -1.27
C LEU A 20 -2.13 40.07 -1.77
N GLN A 21 -2.61 41.12 -2.42
CA GLN A 21 -3.96 41.13 -3.00
C GLN A 21 -4.13 40.00 -4.03
N VAL A 22 -3.17 39.86 -4.96
CA VAL A 22 -3.21 38.82 -5.99
C VAL A 22 -3.18 37.42 -5.36
N VAL A 23 -2.37 37.20 -4.33
CA VAL A 23 -2.32 35.93 -3.59
C VAL A 23 -3.66 35.62 -2.94
N GLN A 24 -4.26 36.59 -2.23
CA GLN A 24 -5.55 36.41 -1.57
C GLN A 24 -6.68 36.06 -2.56
N GLU A 25 -6.75 36.73 -3.72
CA GLU A 25 -7.76 36.42 -4.75
C GLU A 25 -7.61 34.99 -5.31
N ILE A 26 -6.37 34.51 -5.44
CA ILE A 26 -6.11 33.15 -5.91
C ILE A 26 -6.48 32.12 -4.84
N GLU A 27 -6.16 32.40 -3.57
CA GLU A 27 -6.49 31.50 -2.45
C GLU A 27 -7.98 31.42 -2.15
N ARG A 28 -8.72 32.51 -2.36
CA ARG A 28 -10.20 32.51 -2.32
C ARG A 28 -10.83 31.74 -3.48
N GLY A 29 -10.03 31.32 -4.48
CA GLY A 29 -10.52 30.62 -5.66
C GLY A 29 -11.25 31.51 -6.67
N GLU A 30 -11.23 32.84 -6.48
CA GLU A 30 -11.84 33.82 -7.40
C GLU A 30 -11.10 33.87 -8.73
N LEU A 31 -9.81 33.52 -8.72
CA LEU A 31 -8.96 33.63 -9.90
C LEU A 31 -7.94 32.49 -9.96
N SER A 32 -7.81 31.85 -11.13
CA SER A 32 -6.70 30.92 -11.38
C SER A 32 -5.40 31.69 -11.62
N GLN A 33 -4.24 31.03 -11.45
CA GLN A 33 -2.94 31.65 -11.70
C GLN A 33 -2.81 32.22 -13.12
N HIS A 34 -3.38 31.53 -14.12
CA HIS A 34 -3.44 32.02 -15.49
C HIS A 34 -4.42 33.20 -15.65
N GLY A 35 -5.52 33.20 -14.89
CA GLY A 35 -6.44 34.33 -14.79
C GLY A 35 -5.76 35.58 -14.24
N ALA A 36 -4.96 35.45 -13.17
CA ALA A 36 -4.23 36.55 -12.55
C ALA A 36 -3.23 37.21 -13.51
N VAL A 37 -2.51 36.39 -14.27
CA VAL A 37 -1.59 36.84 -15.31
C VAL A 37 -2.31 37.72 -16.35
N ARG A 38 -3.47 37.27 -16.84
CA ARG A 38 -4.24 38.00 -17.85
C ARG A 38 -4.93 39.24 -17.29
N LYS A 39 -5.55 39.14 -16.11
CA LYS A 39 -6.33 40.22 -15.47
C LYS A 39 -5.43 41.39 -15.06
N TYR A 40 -4.27 41.09 -14.48
CA TYR A 40 -3.38 42.11 -13.92
C TYR A 40 -2.17 42.44 -14.80
N GLY A 41 -2.06 41.82 -15.98
CA GLY A 41 -0.92 42.02 -16.87
C GLY A 41 0.41 41.65 -16.19
N ILE A 42 0.40 40.54 -15.45
CA ILE A 42 1.62 39.99 -14.83
C ILE A 42 2.40 39.26 -15.92
N GLN A 43 3.70 39.46 -15.93
CA GLN A 43 4.55 39.04 -17.04
C GLN A 43 4.67 37.52 -17.22
N ALA A 44 4.58 36.75 -16.13
CA ALA A 44 4.68 35.31 -16.16
C ALA A 44 3.90 34.67 -15.02
N ARG A 45 3.38 33.47 -15.29
CA ARG A 45 2.76 32.60 -14.28
C ARG A 45 3.76 32.20 -13.18
N SER A 46 5.04 32.06 -13.52
CA SER A 46 6.09 31.78 -12.52
C SER A 46 6.23 32.89 -11.48
N THR A 47 6.04 34.16 -11.86
CA THR A 47 6.06 35.29 -10.92
C THR A 47 4.94 35.17 -9.89
N VAL A 48 3.73 34.82 -10.33
CA VAL A 48 2.58 34.55 -9.44
C VAL A 48 2.87 33.36 -8.54
N LEU A 49 3.45 32.29 -9.09
CA LEU A 49 3.83 31.10 -8.33
C LEU A 49 4.82 31.43 -7.20
N SER A 50 5.82 32.28 -7.46
CA SER A 50 6.77 32.73 -6.44
C SER A 50 6.10 33.52 -5.33
N TRP A 51 5.07 34.32 -5.64
CA TRP A 51 4.30 35.03 -4.62
C TRP A 51 3.43 34.08 -3.79
N LEU A 52 2.80 33.10 -4.42
CA LEU A 52 2.02 32.06 -3.72
C LEU A 52 2.91 31.25 -2.78
N ARG A 53 4.13 30.89 -3.19
CA ARG A 53 5.08 30.18 -2.30
C ARG A 53 5.56 31.02 -1.12
N LYS A 54 5.70 32.34 -1.31
CA LYS A 54 6.28 33.24 -0.29
C LYS A 54 5.24 33.83 0.65
N TYR A 55 4.05 34.10 0.16
CA TYR A 55 3.00 34.84 0.85
C TYR A 55 1.68 34.07 0.96
N GLY A 56 1.58 32.92 0.30
CA GLY A 56 0.40 32.06 0.41
C GLY A 56 0.43 31.25 1.70
N ASN A 57 -0.76 30.91 2.18
CA ASN A 57 -1.02 30.03 3.31
C ASN A 57 -1.13 28.56 2.89
N PHE A 58 -1.31 28.28 1.60
CA PHE A 58 -1.40 26.93 1.08
C PHE A 58 -0.01 26.28 1.04
N ASP A 59 0.12 25.05 1.53
CA ASP A 59 1.37 24.28 1.48
C ASP A 59 1.72 23.91 0.04
N TRP A 60 2.41 24.83 -0.64
CA TRP A 60 2.81 24.71 -2.03
C TRP A 60 4.12 23.92 -2.18
N GLU A 61 4.83 23.68 -1.08
CA GLU A 61 6.06 22.90 -1.07
C GLU A 61 5.76 21.39 -0.97
N ASN A 62 4.72 20.99 -0.23
CA ASN A 62 4.26 19.59 -0.14
C ASN A 62 3.13 19.26 -1.12
N GLN A 63 3.17 19.81 -2.34
CA GLN A 63 2.27 19.30 -3.38
C GLN A 63 2.56 17.81 -3.58
N THR A 64 1.52 16.98 -3.39
CA THR A 64 1.57 15.52 -3.52
C THR A 64 2.45 15.15 -4.70
N PRO A 65 3.53 14.38 -4.51
CA PRO A 65 4.39 14.00 -5.62
C PRO A 65 3.50 13.38 -6.69
N ILE A 66 3.60 13.93 -7.90
CA ILE A 66 2.89 13.45 -9.08
C ILE A 66 3.01 11.93 -9.04
N GLN A 67 1.88 11.22 -8.91
CA GLN A 67 1.88 9.76 -8.96
C GLN A 67 2.37 9.36 -10.34
N MET A 68 3.69 9.19 -10.46
CA MET A 68 4.27 8.66 -11.67
C MET A 68 3.87 7.19 -11.73
N PRO A 69 3.27 6.72 -12.84
CA PRO A 69 2.98 5.31 -12.99
C PRO A 69 4.29 4.55 -12.85
N LYS A 70 4.37 3.63 -11.88
CA LYS A 70 5.55 2.78 -11.65
C LYS A 70 5.97 2.16 -12.98
N THR A 71 7.25 2.26 -13.32
CA THR A 71 7.82 1.60 -14.50
C THR A 71 7.62 0.08 -14.40
N PRO A 72 7.48 -0.63 -15.53
CA PRO A 72 7.27 -2.08 -15.54
C PRO A 72 8.38 -2.84 -14.79
N GLU A 73 9.61 -2.34 -14.83
CA GLU A 73 10.77 -2.90 -14.12
C GLU A 73 10.64 -2.82 -12.59
N GLN A 74 10.16 -1.68 -12.06
CA GLN A 74 9.91 -1.54 -10.62
C GLN A 74 8.81 -2.48 -10.13
N LYS A 75 7.78 -2.71 -10.96
CA LYS A 75 6.72 -3.67 -10.66
C LYS A 75 7.27 -5.11 -10.64
N LEU A 76 8.16 -5.44 -11.57
CA LEU A 76 8.79 -6.78 -11.62
C LEU A 76 9.59 -7.06 -10.35
N MET A 77 10.43 -6.11 -9.92
CA MET A 77 11.20 -6.23 -8.68
C MET A 77 10.31 -6.39 -7.44
N GLU A 78 9.23 -5.61 -7.34
CA GLU A 78 8.26 -5.71 -6.23
C GLU A 78 7.55 -7.07 -6.22
N LEU A 79 7.16 -7.58 -7.40
CA LEU A 79 6.55 -8.90 -7.55
C LEU A 79 7.52 -10.02 -7.16
N GLU A 80 8.77 -9.96 -7.60
CA GLU A 80 9.79 -10.95 -7.26
C GLU A 80 10.05 -11.02 -5.74
N GLN A 81 10.13 -9.86 -5.09
CA GLN A 81 10.26 -9.80 -3.63
C GLN A 81 9.05 -10.42 -2.92
N LYS A 82 7.84 -10.17 -3.42
CA LYS A 82 6.61 -10.74 -2.88
C LYS A 82 6.57 -12.26 -3.04
N VAL A 83 6.94 -12.78 -4.22
CA VAL A 83 7.02 -14.22 -4.49
C VAL A 83 8.00 -14.88 -3.52
N ARG A 84 9.20 -14.31 -3.38
CA ARG A 84 10.23 -14.83 -2.45
C ARG A 84 9.75 -14.87 -1.00
N LEU A 85 9.00 -13.87 -0.55
CA LEU A 85 8.44 -13.84 0.80
C LEU A 85 7.38 -14.92 0.98
N LEU A 86 6.46 -15.05 0.02
CA LEU A 86 5.39 -16.05 0.04
C LEU A 86 5.95 -17.48 0.03
N GLU A 87 6.97 -17.74 -0.78
CA GLU A 87 7.66 -19.03 -0.82
C GLU A 87 8.29 -19.38 0.52
N LYS A 88 8.92 -18.41 1.19
CA LYS A 88 9.51 -18.61 2.52
C LYS A 88 8.43 -18.96 3.56
N GLN A 89 7.30 -18.26 3.55
CA GLN A 89 6.18 -18.55 4.45
C GLN A 89 5.59 -19.93 4.19
N LYS A 90 5.38 -20.30 2.92
CA LYS A 90 4.89 -21.62 2.53
C LYS A 90 5.79 -22.73 3.06
N LYS A 91 7.10 -22.63 2.85
CA LYS A 91 8.08 -23.61 3.36
C LYS A 91 8.03 -23.76 4.88
N GLN A 92 7.89 -22.66 5.60
CA GLN A 92 7.77 -22.69 7.06
C GLN A 92 6.48 -23.37 7.55
N LEU A 93 5.36 -23.14 6.86
CA LEU A 93 4.08 -23.79 7.18
C LEU A 93 4.12 -25.28 6.89
N GLU A 94 4.67 -25.68 5.74
CA GLU A 94 4.85 -27.09 5.38
C GLU A 94 5.67 -27.85 6.43
N HIS A 95 6.78 -27.26 6.89
CA HIS A 95 7.60 -27.87 7.94
C HIS A 95 6.86 -27.98 9.30
N GLN A 96 6.03 -26.99 9.65
CA GLN A 96 5.22 -27.04 10.87
C GLN A 96 4.16 -28.14 10.80
N ILE A 97 3.50 -28.30 9.66
CA ILE A 97 2.54 -29.38 9.42
C ILE A 97 3.23 -30.73 9.56
N GLU A 98 4.37 -30.92 8.91
CA GLU A 98 5.14 -32.17 8.99
C GLU A 98 5.53 -32.50 10.44
N ARG A 99 5.97 -31.50 11.21
CA ARG A 99 6.32 -31.68 12.62
C ARG A 99 5.10 -32.03 13.47
N ALA A 100 3.95 -31.40 13.22
CA ALA A 100 2.71 -31.68 13.93
C ALA A 100 2.19 -33.09 13.64
N ASP A 101 2.22 -33.52 12.37
CA ASP A 101 1.81 -34.85 11.94
C ASP A 101 2.68 -35.94 12.58
N LYS A 102 4.02 -35.77 12.54
CA LYS A 102 4.94 -36.70 13.22
C LYS A 102 4.68 -36.78 14.73
N LYS A 103 4.41 -35.64 15.38
CA LYS A 103 4.10 -35.59 16.81
C LYS A 103 2.79 -36.32 17.12
N ALA A 104 1.76 -36.17 16.28
CA ALA A 104 0.49 -36.88 16.44
C ALA A 104 0.67 -38.40 16.31
N ILE A 105 1.44 -38.86 15.31
CA ILE A 105 1.73 -40.28 15.11
C ILE A 105 2.43 -40.89 16.33
N ILE A 106 3.46 -40.20 16.86
CA ILE A 106 4.20 -40.66 18.04
C ILE A 106 3.28 -40.76 19.26
N PHE A 107 2.42 -39.77 19.49
CA PHE A 107 1.49 -39.81 20.62
C PHE A 107 0.45 -40.93 20.50
N ASP A 108 -0.13 -41.14 19.32
CA ASP A 108 -1.05 -42.27 19.11
C ASP A 108 -0.35 -43.59 19.42
N MET A 109 0.91 -43.77 19.01
CA MET A 109 1.71 -44.97 19.32
C MET A 109 1.98 -45.11 20.83
N MET A 110 2.32 -44.03 21.54
CA MET A 110 2.53 -44.06 22.99
C MET A 110 1.24 -44.39 23.75
N ILE A 111 0.10 -43.88 23.29
CA ILE A 111 -1.21 -44.19 23.86
C ILE A 111 -1.50 -45.69 23.70
N ASP A 112 -1.26 -46.23 22.50
CA ASP A 112 -1.50 -47.66 22.24
C ASP A 112 -0.64 -48.57 23.13
N ILE A 113 0.61 -48.19 23.40
CA ILE A 113 1.49 -48.92 24.32
C ILE A 113 0.98 -48.81 25.76
N ALA A 114 0.62 -47.61 26.22
CA ALA A 114 0.11 -47.38 27.57
C ALA A 114 -1.20 -48.15 27.86
N GLU A 115 -2.10 -48.23 26.88
CA GLU A 115 -3.35 -48.98 26.99
C GLU A 115 -3.11 -50.49 26.96
N LYS A 116 -2.22 -51.00 26.10
CA LYS A 116 -1.97 -52.45 25.94
C LYS A 116 -1.10 -53.05 27.04
N GLU A 117 0.00 -52.40 27.39
CA GLU A 117 1.00 -52.97 28.30
C GLU A 117 0.75 -52.60 29.75
N TYR A 118 0.22 -51.41 30.02
CA TYR A 118 0.03 -50.88 31.37
C TYR A 118 -1.44 -50.79 31.79
N ASN A 119 -2.38 -51.11 30.89
CA ASN A 119 -3.83 -51.09 31.12
C ASN A 119 -4.33 -49.76 31.72
N ILE A 120 -3.69 -48.64 31.36
CA ILE A 120 -4.05 -47.28 31.76
C ILE A 120 -5.06 -46.74 30.74
N PRO A 121 -6.33 -46.48 31.11
CA PRO A 121 -7.33 -45.99 30.18
C PRO A 121 -7.13 -44.50 29.92
N ILE A 122 -6.48 -44.15 28.80
CA ILE A 122 -6.18 -42.76 28.43
C ILE A 122 -7.20 -42.23 27.41
N ARG A 123 -7.62 -43.04 26.43
CA ARG A 123 -8.66 -42.62 25.49
C ARG A 123 -9.99 -42.49 26.21
N LYS A 124 -10.69 -41.37 25.99
CA LYS A 124 -12.06 -41.17 26.45
C LYS A 124 -12.95 -42.17 25.71
N THR A 125 -13.52 -43.13 26.41
CA THR A 125 -14.47 -44.08 25.81
C THR A 125 -15.68 -43.30 25.28
N PRO A 126 -16.05 -43.48 23.99
CA PRO A 126 -17.29 -42.92 23.50
C PRO A 126 -18.45 -43.50 24.32
N TYR A 127 -19.35 -42.62 24.76
CA TYR A 127 -20.61 -43.04 25.39
C TYR A 127 -21.29 -44.12 24.53
N PRO A 128 -22.10 -45.02 25.13
CA PRO A 128 -22.64 -46.21 24.46
C PRO A 128 -23.50 -45.95 23.19
N ASN A 129 -23.74 -44.69 22.83
CA ASN A 129 -24.49 -44.29 21.63
C ASN A 129 -23.71 -43.36 20.67
N SER A 130 -22.39 -43.18 20.84
CA SER A 130 -21.58 -42.34 19.97
C SER A 130 -20.90 -43.17 18.88
N GLN A 131 -21.28 -42.95 17.63
CA GLN A 131 -20.60 -43.58 16.48
C GLN A 131 -19.11 -43.18 16.46
N PRO A 132 -18.19 -44.12 16.18
CA PRO A 132 -16.78 -43.80 16.07
C PRO A 132 -16.58 -42.76 14.96
N ILE A 133 -16.00 -41.61 15.32
CA ILE A 133 -15.65 -40.57 14.37
C ILE A 133 -14.55 -41.15 13.49
N GLN A 134 -14.87 -41.49 12.24
CA GLN A 134 -13.87 -41.87 11.25
C GLN A 134 -12.95 -40.67 11.03
N ARG A 135 -11.68 -40.81 11.42
CA ARG A 135 -10.66 -39.79 11.19
C ARG A 135 -10.44 -39.68 9.68
N THR A 136 -11.11 -38.71 9.05
CA THR A 136 -10.81 -38.36 7.66
C THR A 136 -9.46 -37.66 7.63
N LEU A 137 -8.54 -38.17 6.80
CA LEU A 137 -7.29 -37.49 6.49
C LEU A 137 -7.56 -36.02 6.13
N PRO A 138 -6.73 -35.07 6.58
CA PRO A 138 -6.88 -33.68 6.18
C PRO A 138 -6.91 -33.60 4.65
N ARG A 139 -8.04 -33.12 4.10
CA ARG A 139 -8.17 -32.89 2.67
C ARG A 139 -7.07 -31.92 2.27
N LYS A 140 -6.15 -32.36 1.39
CA LYS A 140 -5.19 -31.47 0.75
C LYS A 140 -5.98 -30.31 0.13
N PRO A 141 -5.61 -29.04 0.36
CA PRO A 141 -6.27 -27.94 -0.33
C PRO A 141 -6.06 -28.15 -1.82
N ASN A 142 -7.16 -28.14 -2.58
CA ASN A 142 -7.14 -28.21 -4.04
C ASN A 142 -6.19 -27.13 -4.54
N GLY A 143 -5.11 -27.55 -5.20
CA GLY A 143 -4.24 -26.66 -5.95
C GLY A 143 -5.04 -26.06 -7.09
N TYR A 144 -5.27 -24.75 -7.04
CA TYR A 144 -5.73 -23.99 -8.19
C TYR A 144 -4.49 -23.50 -8.95
N LEU A 145 -4.58 -23.64 -10.28
CA LEU A 145 -3.67 -23.13 -11.30
C LEU A 145 -3.29 -21.66 -11.08
#